data_AF-A0A480TCA3-F1
#
_entry.id   AF-A0A480TCA3-F1
#
_cell.length_a   1.000
_cell.length_b   1.000
_cell.length_c   1.000
_cell.angle_alpha   90.00
_cell.angle_beta   90.00
_cell.angle_gamma   90.00
#
_symmetry.space_group_name_H-M   'P 1'
#
loop_
_entity.id
_entity.type
_entity.pdbx_description
1 polymer ?
#
loop_
_entity_poly.entity_id
_entity_poly.type
_entity_poly.pdbx_seq_one_letter_code
_entity_poly.pdbx_strand_id
1 'polypeptide(L)'
;MTLANHWNCPVLSSDSDFCIFDLKSGFCPLNSFQWRNVNTVKGTRDHYIPAKCFSLDALCRHFGHMNKALLPLFAVLCGNDHINLPIVETFLSQVRPPLGAPSSKGRRHHRVLGLLNWLSCFADPTEALDNVLKHLPKKSRASVEELLCCSMEEYLQSQVENMQRINAHRVSLPIRQVIYGLLANVSPPSGDMAWNRQPLQPRAFSEVERINKNIKTSVVDAAELPKDYSDLSRLTELSLARRQMLLLETLKVKQAILDPIPPALKLPIAVSCYWVQHSEVKAKLQHLQALLLGMLLGPLHTTINSPEEEALRGGGAKMLYEELQRVKAQPPGQGLDLDAAHVFCQWQSCLQMGLYLNQLLSSPLPEPDLPRLYSGRLVHGLCRQLLTAASVESLLGACPEAQQLYEQLFNAMRSYAPAELFLPKGKSTSKKKKTKETRQQLVKEQSGDCLGC
;
A
#
# COMPACT_ATOMS: atom_id res chain seq x y z
N MET A 1 -10.96 2.72 -6.57
CA MET A 1 -11.52 4.08 -6.68
C MET A 1 -10.75 4.94 -7.67
N THR A 2 -9.45 5.15 -7.48
CA THR A 2 -8.68 6.15 -8.25
C THR A 2 -8.69 5.92 -9.76
N LEU A 3 -8.59 4.68 -10.23
CA LEU A 3 -8.69 4.36 -11.66
C LEU A 3 -10.08 4.67 -12.24
N ALA A 4 -11.14 4.33 -11.50
CA ALA A 4 -12.51 4.59 -11.92
C ALA A 4 -12.78 6.10 -12.09
N ASN A 5 -12.29 6.91 -11.14
CA ASN A 5 -12.34 8.36 -11.24
C ASN A 5 -11.46 8.92 -12.37
N HIS A 6 -10.30 8.30 -12.63
CA HIS A 6 -9.40 8.70 -13.71
C HIS A 6 -10.01 8.42 -15.09
N TRP A 7 -10.67 7.28 -15.27
CA TRP A 7 -11.35 6.90 -16.50
C TRP A 7 -12.80 7.39 -16.59
N ASN A 8 -13.28 8.09 -15.56
CA ASN A 8 -14.65 8.59 -15.46
C ASN A 8 -15.69 7.49 -15.71
N CYS A 9 -15.51 6.34 -15.05
CA CYS A 9 -16.40 5.18 -15.16
C CYS A 9 -16.95 4.74 -13.80
N PRO A 10 -18.17 4.18 -13.73
CA PRO A 10 -18.73 3.67 -12.48
C PRO A 10 -17.93 2.46 -11.98
N VAL A 11 -17.95 2.25 -10.66
CA VAL A 11 -17.41 1.01 -10.06
C VAL A 11 -18.52 -0.02 -9.95
N LEU A 12 -18.27 -1.25 -10.39
CA LEU A 12 -19.16 -2.39 -10.18
C LEU A 12 -18.54 -3.32 -9.13
N SER A 13 -19.22 -3.52 -8.01
CA SER A 13 -18.75 -4.40 -6.93
C SER A 13 -19.91 -4.85 -6.03
N SER A 14 -19.74 -5.91 -5.25
CA SER A 14 -20.66 -6.26 -4.15
C SER A 14 -20.23 -5.64 -2.81
N ASP A 15 -19.05 -5.04 -2.77
CA ASP A 15 -18.44 -4.49 -1.57
C ASP A 15 -19.05 -3.13 -1.20
N SER A 16 -19.50 -3.00 0.04
CA SER A 16 -20.14 -1.78 0.56
C SER A 16 -19.15 -0.65 0.83
N ASP A 17 -17.85 -0.93 0.90
CA ASP A 17 -16.83 0.10 1.14
C ASP A 17 -16.81 1.13 0.01
N PHE A 18 -17.29 0.79 -1.19
CA PHE A 18 -17.43 1.74 -2.28
C PHE A 18 -18.49 2.84 -2.03
N CYS A 19 -19.34 2.69 -1.01
CA CYS A 19 -20.33 3.71 -0.64
C CYS A 19 -19.72 4.94 0.05
N ILE A 20 -18.51 4.85 0.62
CA ILE A 20 -17.86 5.97 1.33
C ILE A 20 -16.85 6.72 0.45
N PHE A 21 -16.56 6.19 -0.73
CA PHE A 21 -15.62 6.76 -1.69
C PHE A 21 -16.29 7.75 -2.64
N ASP A 22 -15.63 8.89 -2.89
CA ASP A 22 -16.13 9.91 -3.81
C ASP A 22 -15.90 9.48 -5.28
N LEU A 23 -16.77 8.58 -5.74
CA LEU A 23 -16.76 8.04 -7.11
C LEU A 23 -17.59 8.94 -8.03
N LYS A 24 -16.91 9.65 -8.95
CA LYS A 24 -17.53 10.64 -9.85
C LYS A 24 -18.67 10.08 -10.69
N SER A 25 -18.51 8.85 -11.17
CA SER A 25 -19.51 8.16 -12.00
C SER A 25 -20.40 7.21 -11.20
N GLY A 26 -20.26 7.18 -9.87
CA GLY A 26 -21.04 6.38 -8.94
C GLY A 26 -20.59 4.93 -8.76
N PHE A 27 -21.29 4.24 -7.88
CA PHE A 27 -21.06 2.84 -7.50
C PHE A 27 -22.29 2.00 -7.83
N CYS A 28 -22.13 0.91 -8.58
CA CYS A 28 -23.20 -0.01 -8.96
C CYS A 28 -23.04 -1.34 -8.20
N PRO A 29 -23.84 -1.59 -7.15
CA PRO A 29 -23.86 -2.89 -6.48
C PRO A 29 -24.20 -4.02 -7.45
N LEU A 30 -23.43 -5.11 -7.47
CA LEU A 30 -23.69 -6.24 -8.40
C LEU A 30 -25.08 -6.87 -8.21
N ASN A 31 -25.61 -6.84 -6.99
CA ASN A 31 -26.95 -7.32 -6.66
C ASN A 31 -28.09 -6.39 -7.14
N SER A 32 -27.78 -5.18 -7.62
CA SER A 32 -28.78 -4.23 -8.11
C SER A 32 -29.13 -4.44 -9.59
N PHE A 33 -28.29 -5.17 -10.31
CA PHE A 33 -28.47 -5.46 -11.74
C PHE A 33 -29.62 -6.45 -11.94
N GLN A 34 -30.54 -6.09 -12.82
CA GLN A 34 -31.67 -6.94 -13.20
C GLN A 34 -31.25 -7.89 -14.32
N TRP A 35 -30.33 -8.83 -14.03
CA TRP A 35 -29.72 -9.73 -15.02
C TRP A 35 -30.72 -10.49 -15.91
N ARG A 36 -31.93 -10.74 -15.41
CA ARG A 36 -33.02 -11.43 -16.14
C ARG A 36 -33.87 -10.51 -17.02
N ASN A 37 -33.68 -9.19 -16.93
CA ASN A 37 -34.48 -8.17 -17.62
C ASN A 37 -33.61 -7.39 -18.61
N VAL A 38 -33.21 -8.05 -19.70
CA VAL A 38 -32.45 -7.41 -20.79
C VAL A 38 -33.42 -6.59 -21.65
N ASN A 39 -33.15 -5.29 -21.76
CA ASN A 39 -33.96 -4.36 -22.52
C ASN A 39 -33.24 -3.91 -23.80
N THR A 40 -33.99 -3.48 -24.81
CA THR A 40 -33.45 -2.88 -26.03
C THR A 40 -33.58 -1.37 -25.99
N VAL A 41 -32.53 -0.66 -26.41
CA VAL A 41 -32.60 0.78 -26.60
C VAL A 41 -33.56 1.09 -27.75
N LYS A 42 -34.53 1.98 -27.52
CA LYS A 42 -35.53 2.32 -28.54
C LYS A 42 -34.83 2.83 -29.81
N GLY A 43 -35.11 2.20 -30.94
CA GLY A 43 -34.58 2.59 -32.24
C GLY A 43 -33.19 2.06 -32.57
N THR A 44 -32.58 1.22 -31.72
CA THR A 44 -31.29 0.56 -32.02
C THR A 44 -31.38 -0.95 -31.80
N ARG A 45 -30.34 -1.68 -32.23
CA ARG A 45 -30.17 -3.12 -31.94
C ARG A 45 -29.40 -3.35 -30.63
N ASP A 46 -29.13 -2.31 -29.86
CA ASP A 46 -28.31 -2.39 -28.66
C ASP A 46 -29.15 -2.84 -27.46
N HIS A 47 -28.55 -3.69 -26.63
CA HIS A 47 -29.16 -4.24 -25.43
C HIS A 47 -28.53 -3.63 -24.18
N TYR A 48 -29.31 -3.49 -23.11
CA TYR A 48 -28.84 -3.03 -21.81
C TYR A 48 -29.52 -3.77 -20.65
N ILE A 49 -28.84 -3.78 -19.50
CA ILE A 49 -29.36 -4.35 -18.24
C ILE A 49 -29.60 -3.19 -17.25
N PRO A 50 -30.84 -2.97 -16.78
CA PRO A 50 -31.11 -1.98 -15.76
C PRO A 50 -30.42 -2.33 -14.43
N ALA A 51 -29.89 -1.31 -13.76
CA ALA A 51 -29.26 -1.44 -12.44
C ALA A 51 -29.48 -0.17 -11.61
N LYS A 52 -29.27 -0.26 -10.29
CA LYS A 52 -29.22 0.93 -9.42
C LYS A 52 -27.77 1.38 -9.28
N CYS A 53 -27.55 2.68 -9.41
CA CYS A 53 -26.28 3.33 -9.14
C CYS A 53 -26.41 4.17 -7.87
N PHE A 54 -25.52 3.92 -6.91
CA PHE A 54 -25.35 4.70 -5.69
C PHE A 54 -24.50 5.94 -5.99
N SER A 55 -24.97 7.09 -5.50
CA SER A 55 -24.30 8.38 -5.60
C SER A 55 -24.02 8.92 -4.21
N LEU A 56 -22.74 9.20 -3.95
CA LEU A 56 -22.33 9.81 -2.69
C LEU A 56 -22.90 11.23 -2.53
N ASP A 57 -22.98 12.00 -3.61
CA ASP A 57 -23.64 13.31 -3.61
C ASP A 57 -25.13 13.23 -3.25
N ALA A 58 -25.82 12.18 -3.70
CA ALA A 58 -27.21 11.96 -3.32
C ALA A 58 -27.34 11.61 -1.83
N LEU A 59 -26.42 10.79 -1.29
CA LEU A 59 -26.37 10.49 0.14
C LEU A 59 -26.13 11.76 0.96
N CYS A 60 -25.08 12.53 0.65
CA CYS A 60 -24.75 13.75 1.39
C CYS A 60 -25.89 14.76 1.35
N ARG A 61 -26.57 14.95 0.21
CA ARG A 61 -27.76 15.80 0.10
C ARG A 61 -28.91 15.32 0.98
N HIS A 62 -29.11 14.01 1.10
CA HIS A 62 -30.15 13.44 1.97
C HIS A 62 -29.90 13.78 3.46
N PHE A 63 -28.63 13.82 3.87
CA PHE A 63 -28.22 14.19 5.23
C PHE A 63 -27.78 15.66 5.31
N GLY A 64 -28.60 16.58 4.78
CA GLY A 64 -28.40 18.03 4.99
C GLY A 64 -27.17 18.62 4.32
N HIS A 65 -26.72 18.08 3.18
CA HIS A 65 -25.47 18.46 2.50
C HIS A 65 -24.22 18.16 3.34
N MET A 66 -24.24 17.05 4.08
CA MET A 66 -23.11 16.57 4.90
C MET A 66 -21.78 16.60 4.12
N ASN A 67 -20.73 17.13 4.77
CA ASN A 67 -19.40 17.19 4.21
C ASN A 67 -18.84 15.78 3.91
N LYS A 68 -18.45 15.53 2.65
CA LYS A 68 -17.86 14.24 2.22
C LYS A 68 -16.59 13.87 3.00
N ALA A 69 -15.85 14.85 3.52
CA ALA A 69 -14.65 14.61 4.31
C ALA A 69 -14.93 13.83 5.61
N LEU A 70 -16.19 13.81 6.09
CA LEU A 70 -16.61 13.09 7.29
C LEU A 70 -16.80 11.58 7.06
N LEU A 71 -16.86 11.12 5.81
CA LEU A 71 -17.20 9.74 5.47
C LEU A 71 -16.12 8.70 5.85
N PRO A 72 -14.81 9.00 5.80
CA PRO A 72 -13.81 8.12 6.39
C PRO A 72 -14.03 7.93 7.89
N LEU A 73 -14.33 9.01 8.64
CA LEU A 73 -14.64 8.90 10.07
C LEU A 73 -15.91 8.08 10.31
N PHE A 74 -16.94 8.29 9.48
CA PHE A 74 -18.15 7.45 9.50
C PHE A 74 -17.80 5.96 9.37
N ALA A 75 -16.98 5.60 8.39
CA ALA A 75 -16.63 4.22 8.10
C ALA A 75 -15.87 3.57 9.26
N VAL A 76 -14.88 4.28 9.78
CA VAL A 76 -14.08 3.92 10.96
C VAL A 76 -14.98 3.67 12.19
N LEU A 77 -15.94 4.56 12.47
CA LEU A 77 -16.88 4.43 13.60
C LEU A 77 -17.97 3.36 13.39
N CYS A 78 -18.34 3.09 12.13
CA CYS A 78 -19.38 2.12 11.79
C CYS A 78 -18.95 0.68 12.10
N GLY A 79 -17.62 0.43 12.13
CA GLY A 79 -17.02 -0.79 12.63
C GLY A 79 -16.26 -1.54 11.53
N ASN A 80 -14.97 -1.25 11.46
CA ASN A 80 -14.00 -2.10 10.81
C ASN A 80 -13.33 -3.05 11.79
N ASP A 81 -12.75 -4.12 11.25
CA ASP A 81 -12.03 -5.18 11.98
C ASP A 81 -10.75 -4.71 12.71
N HIS A 82 -10.38 -3.43 12.60
CA HIS A 82 -9.10 -2.90 13.10
C HIS A 82 -9.17 -2.05 14.38
N ILE A 83 -10.38 -1.65 14.84
CA ILE A 83 -10.51 -0.81 16.04
C ILE A 83 -11.06 -1.61 17.20
N ASN A 84 -10.38 -1.52 18.35
CA ASN A 84 -10.86 -2.06 19.61
C ASN A 84 -12.13 -1.30 20.03
N LEU A 85 -13.28 -1.84 19.62
CA LEU A 85 -14.64 -1.33 19.77
C LEU A 85 -15.07 -0.91 21.20
N PRO A 86 -14.59 -1.47 22.34
CA PRO A 86 -15.11 -1.13 23.67
C PRO A 86 -15.05 0.36 24.04
N ILE A 87 -13.99 1.06 23.58
CA ILE A 87 -13.80 2.49 23.87
C ILE A 87 -14.78 3.35 23.06
N VAL A 88 -15.03 2.96 21.80
CA VAL A 88 -15.93 3.68 20.87
C VAL A 88 -17.40 3.32 21.13
N GLU A 89 -17.70 2.11 21.60
CA GLU A 89 -19.06 1.67 21.97
C GLU A 89 -19.67 2.53 23.08
N THR A 90 -18.85 3.05 24.00
CA THR A 90 -19.32 3.99 25.04
C THR A 90 -19.93 5.24 24.42
N PHE A 91 -19.29 5.79 23.38
CA PHE A 91 -19.81 6.91 22.59
C PHE A 91 -21.02 6.49 21.74
N LEU A 92 -20.92 5.37 21.02
CA LEU A 92 -21.98 4.90 20.11
C LEU A 92 -23.30 4.60 20.82
N SER A 93 -23.25 4.16 22.08
CA SER A 93 -24.44 3.96 22.91
C SER A 93 -25.25 5.25 23.15
N GLN A 94 -24.63 6.41 22.98
CA GLN A 94 -25.23 7.73 23.18
C GLN A 94 -25.75 8.35 21.87
N VAL A 95 -25.34 7.81 20.72
CA VAL A 95 -25.83 8.24 19.40
C VAL A 95 -27.25 7.74 19.21
N ARG A 96 -28.23 8.62 19.41
CA ARG A 96 -29.65 8.27 19.30
C ARG A 96 -30.05 8.06 17.83
N PRO A 97 -30.78 6.98 17.49
CA PRO A 97 -31.40 6.87 16.18
C PRO A 97 -32.50 7.93 16.02
N PRO A 98 -32.83 8.34 14.78
CA PRO A 98 -33.90 9.32 14.54
C PRO A 98 -35.26 8.81 15.07
N LEU A 99 -36.03 9.71 15.69
CA LEU A 99 -37.40 9.46 16.13
C LEU A 99 -38.26 9.08 14.91
N GLY A 100 -38.79 7.85 14.88
CA GLY A 100 -39.68 7.36 13.82
C GLY A 100 -39.06 6.39 12.80
N ALA A 101 -37.83 5.91 13.02
CA ALA A 101 -37.27 4.86 12.16
C ALA A 101 -38.12 3.56 12.26
N PRO A 102 -38.48 2.92 11.13
CA PRO A 102 -39.29 1.71 11.16
C PRO A 102 -38.56 0.57 11.90
N SER A 103 -39.22 0.01 12.91
CA SER A 103 -38.69 -1.05 13.80
C SER A 103 -38.32 -2.36 13.10
N SER A 104 -38.68 -2.51 11.82
CA SER A 104 -38.42 -3.70 11.01
C SER A 104 -36.97 -3.83 10.50
N LYS A 105 -36.13 -2.80 10.69
CA LYS A 105 -34.72 -2.82 10.24
C LYS A 105 -33.78 -3.11 11.42
N GLY A 106 -32.82 -4.02 11.21
CA GLY A 106 -31.94 -4.52 12.27
C GLY A 106 -31.03 -3.47 12.91
N ARG A 107 -30.44 -3.80 14.08
CA ARG A 107 -29.58 -2.91 14.89
C ARG A 107 -28.49 -2.17 14.10
N ARG A 108 -27.85 -2.83 13.12
CA ARG A 108 -26.83 -2.22 12.25
C ARG A 108 -27.36 -1.04 11.44
N HIS A 109 -28.60 -1.14 10.93
CA HIS A 109 -29.21 -0.07 10.14
C HIS A 109 -29.45 1.18 11.00
N HIS A 110 -29.94 1.00 12.22
CA HIS A 110 -30.14 2.11 13.16
C HIS A 110 -28.83 2.78 13.54
N ARG A 111 -27.74 2.01 13.72
CA ARG A 111 -26.40 2.55 13.98
C ARG A 111 -25.90 3.41 12.81
N VAL A 112 -26.00 2.90 11.58
CA VAL A 112 -25.61 3.64 10.37
C VAL A 112 -26.38 4.97 10.26
N LEU A 113 -27.71 4.92 10.41
CA LEU A 113 -28.54 6.12 10.34
C LEU A 113 -28.24 7.12 11.47
N GLY A 114 -28.06 6.64 12.70
CA GLY A 114 -27.71 7.49 13.84
C GLY A 114 -26.38 8.20 13.62
N LEU A 115 -25.36 7.46 13.16
CA LEU A 115 -24.04 8.02 12.87
C LEU A 115 -24.06 9.04 11.74
N LEU A 116 -24.76 8.78 10.63
CA LEU A 116 -24.85 9.74 9.51
C LEU A 116 -25.58 11.01 9.92
N ASN A 117 -26.67 10.90 10.69
CA ASN A 117 -27.36 12.08 11.22
C ASN A 117 -26.48 12.85 12.20
N TRP A 118 -25.78 12.16 13.10
CA TRP A 118 -24.87 12.82 14.05
C TRP A 118 -23.71 13.52 13.33
N LEU A 119 -23.09 12.86 12.35
CA LEU A 119 -22.00 13.45 11.56
C LEU A 119 -22.46 14.65 10.73
N SER A 120 -23.71 14.67 10.26
CA SER A 120 -24.24 15.80 9.49
C SER A 120 -24.26 17.13 10.25
N CYS A 121 -24.12 17.10 11.58
CA CYS A 121 -24.06 18.29 12.42
C CYS A 121 -22.68 18.99 12.45
N PHE A 122 -21.63 18.39 11.89
CA PHE A 122 -20.26 18.92 11.96
C PHE A 122 -19.80 19.51 10.63
N ALA A 123 -18.98 20.55 10.69
CA ALA A 123 -18.43 21.18 9.49
C ALA A 123 -17.31 20.34 8.87
N ASP A 124 -16.46 19.74 9.70
CA ASP A 124 -15.26 19.02 9.27
C ASP A 124 -14.90 17.85 10.22
N PRO A 125 -14.01 16.95 9.80
CA PRO A 125 -13.65 15.77 10.60
C PRO A 125 -12.93 16.09 11.91
N THR A 126 -12.21 17.20 11.99
CA THR A 126 -11.50 17.61 13.22
C THR A 126 -12.51 17.95 14.30
N GLU A 127 -13.54 18.73 13.96
CA GLU A 127 -14.62 19.08 14.90
C GLU A 127 -15.38 17.82 15.39
N ALA A 128 -15.70 16.92 14.46
CA ALA A 128 -16.36 15.66 14.80
C ALA A 128 -15.47 14.78 15.70
N LEU A 129 -14.16 14.71 15.41
CA LEU A 129 -13.19 13.94 16.19
C LEU A 129 -13.04 14.50 17.61
N ASP A 130 -12.91 15.81 17.76
CA ASP A 130 -12.89 16.49 19.07
C ASP A 130 -14.12 16.13 19.91
N ASN A 131 -15.28 16.02 19.27
CA ASN A 131 -16.51 15.61 19.94
C ASN A 131 -16.44 14.16 20.42
N VAL A 132 -15.93 13.22 19.62
CA VAL A 132 -15.70 11.83 20.04
C VAL A 132 -14.75 11.80 21.25
N LEU A 133 -13.62 12.52 21.19
CA LEU A 133 -12.58 12.51 22.23
C LEU A 133 -13.07 13.07 23.57
N LYS A 134 -14.03 14.01 23.57
CA LYS A 134 -14.64 14.55 24.81
C LYS A 134 -15.29 13.46 25.66
N HIS A 135 -15.83 12.43 25.03
CA HIS A 135 -16.49 11.32 25.71
C HIS A 135 -15.51 10.26 26.25
N LEU A 136 -14.21 10.41 25.96
CA LEU A 136 -13.17 9.46 26.37
C LEU A 136 -12.37 9.96 27.60
N PRO A 137 -11.84 9.03 28.41
CA PRO A 137 -10.93 9.36 29.51
C PRO A 137 -9.73 10.18 29.03
N LYS A 138 -9.36 11.24 29.76
CA LYS A 138 -8.27 12.16 29.37
C LYS A 138 -6.97 11.42 29.00
N LYS A 139 -6.62 10.38 29.76
CA LYS A 139 -5.41 9.57 29.58
C LYS A 139 -5.33 8.81 28.25
N SER A 140 -6.45 8.54 27.59
CA SER A 140 -6.49 7.76 26.33
C SER A 140 -6.75 8.62 25.09
N ARG A 141 -6.99 9.94 25.24
CA ARG A 141 -7.41 10.80 24.12
C ARG A 141 -6.37 10.86 23.01
N ALA A 142 -5.11 11.18 23.34
CA ALA A 142 -4.05 11.31 22.33
C ALA A 142 -3.84 10.02 21.52
N SER A 143 -3.83 8.86 22.20
CA SER A 143 -3.67 7.56 21.54
C SER A 143 -4.87 7.20 20.66
N VAL A 144 -6.10 7.50 21.10
CA VAL A 144 -7.32 7.23 20.31
C VAL A 144 -7.45 8.19 19.14
N GLU A 145 -7.07 9.45 19.31
CA GLU A 145 -7.01 10.45 18.25
C GLU A 145 -6.05 10.01 17.14
N GLU A 146 -4.84 9.62 17.50
CA GLU A 146 -3.85 9.10 16.56
C GLU A 146 -4.37 7.85 15.83
N LEU A 147 -4.96 6.90 16.57
CA LEU A 147 -5.54 5.68 16.00
C LEU A 147 -6.67 5.97 14.99
N LEU A 148 -7.60 6.88 15.34
CA LEU A 148 -8.71 7.25 14.47
C LEU A 148 -8.22 7.98 13.22
N CYS A 149 -7.27 8.90 13.37
CA CYS A 149 -6.63 9.59 12.25
C CYS A 149 -5.93 8.60 11.30
N CYS A 150 -5.13 7.68 11.83
CA CYS A 150 -4.48 6.64 11.02
C CYS A 150 -5.50 5.75 10.30
N SER A 151 -6.56 5.31 10.99
CA SER A 151 -7.59 4.46 10.39
C SER A 151 -8.37 5.18 9.28
N MET A 152 -8.62 6.47 9.43
CA MET A 152 -9.25 7.28 8.38
C MET A 152 -8.35 7.42 7.14
N GLU A 153 -7.03 7.46 7.32
CA GLU A 153 -6.08 7.52 6.22
C GLU A 153 -6.05 6.22 5.38
N GLU A 154 -6.35 5.05 5.96
CA GLU A 154 -6.40 3.77 5.23
C GLU A 154 -7.46 3.79 4.12
N TYR A 155 -8.63 4.37 4.39
CA TYR A 155 -9.69 4.54 3.40
C TYR A 155 -9.33 5.48 2.25
N LEU A 156 -8.25 6.25 2.36
CA LEU A 156 -7.80 7.13 1.28
C LEU A 156 -6.82 6.43 0.32
N GLN A 157 -6.39 5.20 0.61
CA GLN A 157 -5.27 4.54 -0.07
C GLN A 157 -5.69 3.25 -0.78
N SER A 158 -6.25 3.36 -1.99
CA SER A 158 -6.22 2.22 -2.92
C SER A 158 -4.88 2.22 -3.66
N GLN A 159 -4.16 1.09 -3.66
CA GLN A 159 -2.97 0.93 -4.48
C GLN A 159 -3.33 1.12 -5.97
N VAL A 160 -2.71 2.12 -6.63
CA VAL A 160 -3.03 2.46 -8.02
C VAL A 160 -1.87 2.06 -8.92
N GLU A 161 -1.93 0.84 -9.45
CA GLU A 161 -0.94 0.40 -10.43
C GLU A 161 -1.38 0.70 -11.87
N ASN A 162 -0.42 0.91 -12.77
CA ASN A 162 -0.67 0.97 -14.20
C ASN A 162 -1.01 -0.44 -14.73
N MET A 163 -2.29 -0.69 -15.02
CA MET A 163 -2.77 -1.98 -15.53
C MET A 163 -2.21 -2.38 -16.91
N GLN A 164 -1.59 -1.45 -17.64
CA GLN A 164 -0.89 -1.75 -18.90
C GLN A 164 0.50 -2.39 -18.67
N ARG A 165 1.03 -2.31 -17.45
CA ARG A 165 2.29 -2.92 -17.04
C ARG A 165 2.05 -4.30 -16.45
N ILE A 166 3.13 -5.07 -16.35
CA ILE A 166 3.18 -6.31 -15.54
C ILE A 166 2.76 -5.96 -14.11
N ASN A 167 2.08 -6.88 -13.41
CA ASN A 167 1.59 -6.58 -12.06
C ASN A 167 2.72 -6.19 -11.09
N ALA A 168 2.44 -5.19 -10.26
CA ALA A 168 3.44 -4.64 -9.34
C ALA A 168 3.95 -5.69 -8.33
N HIS A 169 3.19 -6.75 -8.06
CA HIS A 169 3.59 -7.83 -7.15
C HIS A 169 4.69 -8.74 -7.72
N ARG A 170 4.96 -8.71 -9.03
CA ARG A 170 6.02 -9.54 -9.62
C ARG A 170 7.41 -9.22 -9.08
N VAL A 171 7.68 -7.97 -8.69
CA VAL A 171 8.99 -7.57 -8.12
C VAL A 171 9.30 -8.23 -6.77
N SER A 172 8.27 -8.51 -5.98
CA SER A 172 8.38 -9.12 -4.65
C SER A 172 8.25 -10.64 -4.68
N LEU A 173 8.13 -11.24 -5.87
CA LEU A 173 8.02 -12.69 -6.05
C LEU A 173 9.17 -13.46 -5.34
N PRO A 174 10.46 -13.11 -5.50
CA PRO A 174 11.54 -13.80 -4.78
C PRO A 174 11.39 -13.78 -3.26
N ILE A 175 10.88 -12.68 -2.69
CA ILE A 175 10.61 -12.58 -1.24
C ILE A 175 9.49 -13.55 -0.84
N ARG A 176 8.42 -13.62 -1.65
CA ARG A 176 7.32 -14.57 -1.42
C ARG A 176 7.75 -16.02 -1.53
N GLN A 177 8.63 -16.36 -2.48
CA GLN A 177 9.17 -17.71 -2.61
C GLN A 177 9.91 -18.15 -1.34
N VAL A 178 10.65 -17.24 -0.69
CA VAL A 178 11.27 -17.51 0.62
C VAL A 178 10.23 -17.70 1.71
N ILE A 179 9.21 -16.84 1.78
CA ILE A 179 8.09 -16.99 2.74
C ILE A 179 7.42 -18.35 2.55
N TYR A 180 7.15 -18.76 1.30
CA TYR A 180 6.60 -20.07 0.99
C TYR A 180 7.54 -21.20 1.42
N GLY A 181 8.84 -21.07 1.20
CA GLY A 181 9.83 -22.04 1.70
C GLY A 181 9.76 -22.19 3.22
N LEU A 182 9.63 -21.09 3.97
CA LEU A 182 9.53 -21.11 5.43
C LEU A 182 8.23 -21.77 5.89
N LEU A 183 7.10 -21.44 5.26
CA LEU A 183 5.78 -21.96 5.60
C LEU A 183 5.60 -23.42 5.18
N ALA A 184 6.25 -23.84 4.09
CA ALA A 184 6.09 -25.18 3.57
C ALA A 184 6.90 -26.20 4.39
N ASN A 185 7.96 -25.79 5.08
CA ASN A 185 8.83 -26.70 5.82
C ASN A 185 8.32 -27.07 7.23
N VAL A 186 7.01 -27.16 7.42
CA VAL A 186 6.43 -27.69 8.66
C VAL A 186 6.60 -29.21 8.66
N SER A 187 7.43 -29.73 9.56
CA SER A 187 7.52 -31.17 9.83
C SER A 187 6.14 -31.68 10.29
N PRO A 188 5.63 -32.81 9.77
CA PRO A 188 4.44 -33.42 10.34
C PRO A 188 4.70 -33.77 11.82
N PRO A 189 3.68 -33.70 12.70
CA PRO A 189 3.82 -34.14 14.08
C PRO A 189 4.30 -35.58 14.08
N SER A 190 5.39 -35.82 14.83
CA SER A 190 6.07 -37.09 14.99
C SER A 190 5.08 -38.24 15.22
N GLY A 191 4.85 -39.02 14.17
CA GLY A 191 4.22 -40.33 14.20
C GLY A 191 5.04 -41.25 13.31
N ASP A 192 5.51 -42.36 13.89
CA ASP A 192 6.35 -43.38 13.25
C ASP A 192 5.77 -43.85 11.92
N MET A 193 6.26 -43.36 10.79
CA MET A 193 6.32 -44.07 9.50
C MET A 193 7.39 -43.44 8.60
N ALA A 194 8.65 -43.73 8.89
CA ALA A 194 9.79 -43.36 8.07
C ALA A 194 10.08 -44.39 6.97
N TRP A 195 9.17 -44.58 6.01
CA TRP A 195 9.49 -45.35 4.79
C TRP A 195 8.85 -44.68 3.57
N ASN A 196 9.66 -44.43 2.54
CA ASN A 196 9.37 -43.77 1.25
C ASN A 196 9.53 -42.24 1.20
N ARG A 197 10.77 -41.77 1.36
CA ARG A 197 11.14 -40.38 0.99
C ARG A 197 11.30 -40.30 -0.53
N GLN A 198 10.22 -40.02 -1.26
CA GLN A 198 10.32 -39.49 -2.62
C GLN A 198 11.15 -38.19 -2.59
N PRO A 199 11.83 -37.81 -3.69
CA PRO A 199 12.52 -36.53 -3.77
C PRO A 199 11.54 -35.41 -3.37
N LEU A 200 11.98 -34.49 -2.50
CA LEU A 200 11.21 -33.31 -2.13
C LEU A 200 10.93 -32.50 -3.42
N GLN A 201 9.79 -32.75 -4.06
CA GLN A 201 9.30 -31.87 -5.10
C GLN A 201 9.24 -30.45 -4.51
N PRO A 202 9.73 -29.42 -5.22
CA PRO A 202 9.55 -28.03 -4.80
C PRO A 202 8.08 -27.83 -4.46
N ARG A 203 7.79 -27.45 -3.22
CA ARG A 203 6.40 -27.27 -2.79
C ARG A 203 5.85 -26.07 -3.54
N ALA A 204 4.94 -26.35 -4.47
CA ALA A 204 4.37 -25.35 -5.35
C ALA A 204 3.08 -24.78 -4.75
N PHE A 205 2.91 -23.47 -4.85
CA PHE A 205 1.78 -22.72 -4.32
C PHE A 205 0.99 -22.10 -5.46
N SER A 206 -0.33 -22.00 -5.30
CA SER A 206 -1.19 -21.31 -6.26
C SER A 206 -1.36 -19.85 -5.85
N GLU A 207 -0.85 -18.93 -6.66
CA GLU A 207 -1.10 -17.49 -6.52
C GLU A 207 -2.18 -17.04 -7.51
N VAL A 208 -3.06 -16.15 -7.08
CA VAL A 208 -3.98 -15.45 -7.98
C VAL A 208 -3.34 -14.12 -8.34
N GLU A 209 -3.04 -13.91 -9.62
CA GLU A 209 -2.40 -12.69 -10.10
C GLU A 209 -3.15 -12.06 -11.26
N ARG A 210 -2.89 -10.77 -11.45
CA ARG A 210 -3.33 -10.06 -12.65
C ARG A 210 -2.36 -10.32 -13.79
N ILE A 211 -2.89 -10.80 -14.92
CA ILE A 211 -2.19 -10.87 -16.21
C ILE A 211 -2.98 -10.01 -17.19
N ASN A 212 -2.41 -8.84 -17.53
CA ASN A 212 -3.08 -7.80 -18.30
C ASN A 212 -4.37 -7.32 -17.62
N LYS A 213 -5.53 -7.54 -18.26
CA LYS A 213 -6.88 -7.23 -17.75
C LYS A 213 -7.59 -8.44 -17.14
N ASN A 214 -6.94 -9.60 -17.08
CA ASN A 214 -7.52 -10.84 -16.60
C ASN A 214 -6.90 -11.24 -15.25
N ILE A 215 -7.68 -11.95 -14.46
CA ILE A 215 -7.21 -12.64 -13.26
C ILE A 215 -6.92 -14.08 -13.65
N LYS A 216 -5.74 -14.58 -13.27
CA LYS A 216 -5.32 -15.95 -13.53
C LYS A 216 -4.67 -16.52 -12.28
N THR A 217 -4.82 -17.83 -12.10
CA THR A 217 -4.05 -18.58 -11.12
C THR A 217 -2.74 -19.02 -11.77
N SER A 218 -1.62 -18.68 -11.13
CA SER A 218 -0.29 -19.15 -11.51
C SER A 218 0.30 -20.00 -10.39
N VAL A 219 1.21 -20.90 -10.79
CA VAL A 219 1.93 -21.75 -9.85
C VAL A 219 3.26 -21.08 -9.54
N VAL A 220 3.59 -20.98 -8.26
CA VAL A 220 4.82 -20.39 -7.74
C VAL A 220 5.55 -21.42 -6.89
N ASP A 221 6.79 -21.70 -7.25
CA ASP A 221 7.63 -22.63 -6.49
C ASP A 221 8.19 -21.94 -5.24
N ALA A 222 8.13 -22.64 -4.10
CA ALA A 222 8.83 -22.23 -2.90
C ALA A 222 10.35 -22.26 -3.10
N ALA A 223 11.04 -21.31 -2.48
CA ALA A 223 12.50 -21.29 -2.49
C ALA A 223 13.05 -22.43 -1.62
N GLU A 224 14.14 -23.05 -2.08
CA GLU A 224 14.92 -23.97 -1.26
C GLU A 224 15.68 -23.18 -0.20
N LEU A 225 15.41 -23.49 1.07
CA LEU A 225 16.04 -22.83 2.20
C LEU A 225 17.18 -23.69 2.77
N PRO A 226 18.22 -23.06 3.36
CA PRO A 226 19.21 -23.80 4.12
C PRO A 226 18.54 -24.61 5.23
N LYS A 227 19.11 -25.79 5.54
CA LYS A 227 18.59 -26.73 6.55
C LYS A 227 18.35 -26.10 7.93
N ASP A 228 19.09 -25.05 8.26
CA ASP A 228 18.95 -24.33 9.52
C ASP A 228 17.63 -23.55 9.64
N TYR A 229 16.96 -23.28 8.51
CA TYR A 229 15.69 -22.54 8.44
C TYR A 229 14.52 -23.42 7.96
N SER A 230 14.74 -24.72 7.82
CA SER A 230 13.75 -25.66 7.29
C SER A 230 12.79 -26.19 8.36
N ASP A 231 12.66 -25.53 9.50
CA ASP A 231 11.64 -25.88 10.50
C ASP A 231 11.08 -24.59 11.09
N LEU A 232 9.83 -24.29 10.72
CA LEU A 232 9.12 -23.10 11.18
C LEU A 232 9.04 -23.03 12.71
N SER A 233 8.90 -24.18 13.39
CA SER A 233 8.78 -24.26 14.85
C SER A 233 10.07 -23.86 15.57
N ARG A 234 11.22 -24.01 14.89
CA ARG A 234 12.55 -23.72 15.43
C ARG A 234 13.09 -22.37 15.03
N LEU A 235 12.36 -21.61 14.19
CA LEU A 235 12.80 -20.26 13.80
C LEU A 235 12.99 -19.36 15.01
N THR A 236 12.11 -19.45 16.02
CA THR A 236 12.21 -18.67 17.26
C THR A 236 13.43 -19.05 18.11
N GLU A 237 13.93 -20.28 17.98
CA GLU A 237 15.15 -20.76 18.66
C GLU A 237 16.43 -20.19 18.03
N LEU A 238 16.37 -19.72 16.79
CA LEU A 238 17.53 -19.15 16.11
C LEU A 238 17.93 -17.81 16.73
N SER A 239 19.25 -17.59 16.80
CA SER A 239 19.81 -16.31 17.25
C SER A 239 19.31 -15.16 16.38
N LEU A 240 19.20 -13.96 16.99
CA LEU A 240 18.81 -12.74 16.28
C LEU A 240 19.65 -12.52 15.02
N ALA A 241 20.96 -12.76 15.10
CA ALA A 241 21.89 -12.61 13.99
C ALA A 241 21.59 -13.55 12.81
N ARG A 242 21.20 -14.81 13.08
CA ARG A 242 20.82 -15.76 12.02
C ARG A 242 19.51 -15.36 11.34
N ARG A 243 18.52 -14.95 12.13
CA ARG A 243 17.24 -14.47 11.59
C ARG A 243 17.41 -13.22 10.74
N GLN A 244 18.23 -12.28 11.20
CA GLN A 244 18.61 -11.08 10.45
C GLN A 244 19.39 -11.42 9.17
N MET A 245 20.31 -12.39 9.22
CA MET A 245 21.06 -12.85 8.05
C MET A 245 20.13 -13.35 6.95
N LEU A 246 19.18 -14.25 7.26
CA LEU A 246 18.22 -14.74 6.28
C LEU A 246 17.36 -13.63 5.66
N LEU A 247 16.90 -12.68 6.49
CA LEU A 247 16.14 -11.51 6.01
C LEU A 247 16.96 -10.70 4.99
N LEU A 248 18.21 -10.40 5.33
CA LEU A 248 19.08 -9.57 4.50
C LEU A 248 19.58 -10.29 3.25
N GLU A 249 19.83 -11.60 3.31
CA GLU A 249 20.12 -12.43 2.14
C GLU A 249 18.93 -12.47 1.18
N THR A 250 17.71 -12.59 1.70
CA THR A 250 16.49 -12.54 0.89
C THR A 250 16.32 -11.19 0.20
N LEU A 251 16.60 -10.10 0.91
CA LEU A 251 16.60 -8.74 0.37
C LEU A 251 17.86 -8.41 -0.47
N LYS A 252 18.85 -9.33 -0.52
CA LYS A 252 20.13 -9.14 -1.21
C LYS A 252 20.86 -7.87 -0.78
N VAL A 253 20.86 -7.57 0.52
CA VAL A 253 21.52 -6.41 1.11
C VAL A 253 22.55 -6.84 2.14
N LYS A 254 23.73 -6.25 2.10
CA LYS A 254 24.79 -6.47 3.10
C LYS A 254 24.54 -5.65 4.36
N GLN A 255 24.79 -6.25 5.53
CA GLN A 255 24.67 -5.59 6.84
C GLN A 255 25.42 -4.27 6.92
N ALA A 256 26.65 -4.21 6.39
CA ALA A 256 27.51 -3.02 6.43
C ALA A 256 26.86 -1.76 5.83
N ILE A 257 25.92 -1.92 4.90
CA ILE A 257 25.21 -0.78 4.29
C ILE A 257 24.13 -0.22 5.23
N LEU A 258 23.62 -1.03 6.15
CA LEU A 258 22.56 -0.67 7.09
C LEU A 258 23.08 -0.19 8.45
N ASP A 259 24.37 -0.42 8.75
CA ASP A 259 25.00 0.00 10.00
C ASP A 259 24.87 1.51 10.28
N PRO A 260 25.06 2.43 9.31
CA PRO A 260 24.87 3.86 9.56
C PRO A 260 23.39 4.29 9.61
N ILE A 261 22.45 3.41 9.27
CA ILE A 261 21.03 3.76 9.13
C ILE A 261 20.30 3.63 10.48
N PRO A 262 19.45 4.61 10.87
CA PRO A 262 18.66 4.52 12.10
C PRO A 262 17.83 3.23 12.18
N PRO A 263 17.66 2.62 13.37
CA PRO A 263 17.02 1.31 13.51
C PRO A 263 15.65 1.19 12.83
N ALA A 264 14.78 2.20 12.98
CA ALA A 264 13.45 2.23 12.37
C ALA A 264 13.46 2.31 10.83
N LEU A 265 14.57 2.73 10.22
CA LEU A 265 14.71 2.87 8.77
C LEU A 265 15.53 1.74 8.13
N LYS A 266 16.13 0.83 8.91
CA LYS A 266 16.95 -0.27 8.38
C LYS A 266 16.14 -1.17 7.43
N LEU A 267 14.95 -1.61 7.84
CA LEU A 267 14.09 -2.45 7.00
C LEU A 267 13.59 -1.70 5.75
N PRO A 268 13.01 -0.48 5.86
CA PRO A 268 12.64 0.32 4.68
C PRO A 268 13.78 0.52 3.67
N ILE A 269 15.01 0.78 4.14
CA ILE A 269 16.16 0.97 3.26
C ILE A 269 16.64 -0.34 2.65
N ALA A 270 16.64 -1.44 3.40
CA ALA A 270 16.97 -2.77 2.84
C ALA A 270 15.99 -3.14 1.71
N VAL A 271 14.70 -2.94 1.94
CA VAL A 271 13.64 -3.12 0.93
C VAL A 271 13.84 -2.19 -0.28
N SER A 272 14.21 -0.93 -0.04
CA SER A 272 14.43 0.04 -1.12
C SER A 272 15.65 -0.35 -1.98
N CYS A 273 16.73 -0.84 -1.36
CA CYS A 273 17.89 -1.37 -2.06
C CYS A 273 17.53 -2.60 -2.90
N TYR A 274 16.72 -3.53 -2.35
CA TYR A 274 16.19 -4.67 -3.11
C TYR A 274 15.36 -4.21 -4.31
N TRP A 275 14.44 -3.28 -4.09
CA TRP A 275 13.52 -2.79 -5.12
C TRP A 275 14.23 -2.15 -6.31
N VAL A 276 15.23 -1.29 -6.08
CA VAL A 276 15.96 -0.63 -7.17
C VAL A 276 16.71 -1.63 -8.07
N GLN A 277 17.14 -2.77 -7.51
CA GLN A 277 17.81 -3.84 -8.26
C GLN A 277 16.85 -4.67 -9.13
N HIS A 278 15.58 -4.78 -8.73
CA HIS A 278 14.62 -5.73 -9.33
C HIS A 278 13.42 -5.06 -10.03
N SER A 279 13.31 -3.73 -10.00
CA SER A 279 12.20 -3.00 -10.62
C SER A 279 12.13 -3.26 -12.13
N GLU A 280 10.95 -3.69 -12.62
CA GLU A 280 10.70 -3.91 -14.05
C GLU A 280 10.62 -2.57 -14.79
N VAL A 281 9.81 -1.65 -14.25
CA VAL A 281 9.83 -0.26 -14.67
C VAL A 281 10.98 0.40 -13.92
N LYS A 282 12.09 0.65 -14.64
CA LYS A 282 13.27 1.27 -14.04
C LYS A 282 12.89 2.56 -13.32
N ALA A 283 13.02 2.53 -12.00
CA ALA A 283 12.85 3.71 -11.18
C ALA A 283 13.83 4.80 -11.64
N LYS A 284 13.36 6.05 -11.69
CA LYS A 284 14.17 7.22 -12.04
C LYS A 284 14.70 7.85 -10.76
N LEU A 285 15.78 8.63 -10.86
CA LEU A 285 16.37 9.35 -9.73
C LEU A 285 15.33 10.09 -8.88
N GLN A 286 14.42 10.83 -9.51
CA GLN A 286 13.34 11.55 -8.82
C GLN A 286 12.44 10.66 -7.96
N HIS A 287 12.18 9.41 -8.37
CA HIS A 287 11.35 8.48 -7.61
C HIS A 287 12.07 8.04 -6.34
N LEU A 288 13.38 7.79 -6.44
CA LEU A 288 14.24 7.46 -5.29
C LEU A 288 14.32 8.65 -4.33
N GLN A 289 14.59 9.85 -4.85
CA GLN A 289 14.69 11.08 -4.06
C GLN A 289 13.37 11.39 -3.33
N ALA A 290 12.23 11.32 -4.02
CA ALA A 290 10.92 11.56 -3.44
C ALA A 290 10.56 10.53 -2.35
N LEU A 291 10.88 9.25 -2.58
CA LEU A 291 10.67 8.20 -1.60
C LEU A 291 11.48 8.45 -0.32
N LEU A 292 12.77 8.77 -0.47
CA LEU A 292 13.67 9.02 0.66
C LEU A 292 13.28 10.28 1.45
N LEU A 293 12.88 11.36 0.76
CA LEU A 293 12.33 12.55 1.40
C LEU A 293 11.05 12.25 2.19
N GLY A 294 10.20 11.36 1.67
CA GLY A 294 9.02 10.89 2.39
C GLY A 294 9.36 10.18 3.70
N MET A 295 10.42 9.37 3.71
CA MET A 295 10.87 8.63 4.91
C MET A 295 11.40 9.53 6.04
N LEU A 296 11.70 10.81 5.76
CA LEU A 296 12.16 11.76 6.78
C LEU A 296 11.04 12.26 7.68
N LEU A 297 9.77 12.08 7.30
CA LEU A 297 8.63 12.61 8.05
C LEU A 297 8.55 12.05 9.48
N GLY A 298 8.80 10.76 9.66
CA GLY A 298 8.89 10.12 10.98
C GLY A 298 9.99 10.70 11.86
N PRO A 299 11.27 10.65 11.44
CA PRO A 299 12.39 11.26 12.15
C PRO A 299 12.18 12.76 12.49
N LEU A 300 11.62 13.54 11.56
CA LEU A 300 11.30 14.95 11.79
C LEU A 300 10.22 15.12 12.87
N HIS A 301 9.15 14.33 12.82
CA HIS A 301 8.11 14.35 13.82
C HIS A 301 8.64 14.00 15.22
N THR A 302 9.49 12.97 15.33
CA THR A 302 10.12 12.62 16.62
C THR A 302 11.06 13.72 17.11
N THR A 303 11.74 14.40 16.20
CA THR A 303 12.64 15.52 16.55
C THR A 303 11.85 16.72 17.08
N ILE A 304 10.73 17.07 16.45
CA ILE A 304 9.89 18.23 16.83
C ILE A 304 9.22 18.03 18.18
N ASN A 305 8.83 16.79 18.50
CA ASN A 305 8.06 16.49 19.72
C ASN A 305 8.94 16.01 20.89
N SER A 306 10.27 16.03 20.75
CA SER A 306 11.17 15.65 21.84
C SER A 306 11.31 16.80 22.86
N PRO A 307 11.01 16.59 24.16
CA PRO A 307 11.05 17.64 25.18
C PRO A 307 12.45 18.10 25.59
N GLU A 308 13.52 17.41 25.18
CA GLU A 308 14.88 17.66 25.71
C GLU A 308 15.70 18.73 24.96
N GLU A 309 15.26 19.25 23.80
CA GLU A 309 16.13 20.06 22.92
C GLU A 309 15.45 21.26 22.23
N GLU A 310 14.43 21.87 22.85
CA GLU A 310 13.80 23.09 22.29
C GLU A 310 14.75 24.30 22.17
N ALA A 311 15.85 24.33 22.93
CA ALA A 311 16.74 25.49 23.01
C ALA A 311 17.94 25.48 22.04
N LEU A 312 18.28 24.34 21.41
CA LEU A 312 19.49 24.19 20.58
C LEU A 312 19.24 23.92 19.10
N ARG A 313 18.05 23.44 18.71
CA ARG A 313 17.75 23.13 17.30
C ARG A 313 17.08 24.33 16.64
N GLY A 314 17.74 24.92 15.65
CA GLY A 314 17.12 25.94 14.80
C GLY A 314 15.78 25.45 14.24
N GLY A 315 14.82 26.35 14.00
CA GLY A 315 13.47 26.03 13.50
C GLY A 315 13.39 25.30 12.16
N GLY A 316 14.52 24.88 11.60
CA GLY A 316 14.70 24.10 10.38
C GLY A 316 13.88 22.83 10.29
N ALA A 317 13.91 21.99 11.33
CA ALA A 317 13.17 20.72 11.33
C ALA A 317 11.65 20.96 11.23
N LYS A 318 11.15 21.98 11.94
CA LYS A 318 9.75 22.40 11.88
C LYS A 318 9.38 22.97 10.51
N MET A 319 10.21 23.86 9.95
CA MET A 319 9.99 24.42 8.61
C MET A 319 9.96 23.33 7.53
N LEU A 320 10.89 22.37 7.57
CA LEU A 320 10.91 21.25 6.63
C LEU A 320 9.69 20.34 6.79
N TYR A 321 9.30 20.02 8.03
CA TYR A 321 8.11 19.23 8.30
C TYR A 321 6.84 19.92 7.76
N GLU A 322 6.69 21.22 7.99
CA GLU A 322 5.58 22.02 7.47
C GLU A 322 5.58 22.05 5.93
N GLU A 323 6.75 22.17 5.28
CA GLU A 323 6.85 22.13 3.82
C GLU A 323 6.44 20.76 3.25
N LEU A 324 6.91 19.65 3.85
CA LEU A 324 6.49 18.31 3.44
C LEU A 324 4.98 18.10 3.64
N GLN A 325 4.42 18.60 4.74
CA GLN A 325 2.98 18.54 4.98
C GLN A 325 2.18 19.39 3.97
N ARG A 326 2.71 20.57 3.60
CA ARG A 326 2.14 21.39 2.54
C ARG A 326 2.12 20.66 1.20
N VAL A 327 3.17 19.91 0.86
CA VAL A 327 3.22 19.06 -0.34
C VAL A 327 2.21 17.91 -0.25
N LYS A 328 2.08 17.25 0.91
CA LYS A 328 1.08 16.19 1.16
C LYS A 328 -0.36 16.71 1.00
N ALA A 329 -0.62 17.95 1.44
CA ALA A 329 -1.94 18.58 1.42
C ALA A 329 -2.36 19.11 0.04
N GLN A 330 -1.42 19.35 -0.88
CA GLN A 330 -1.75 19.82 -2.22
C GLN A 330 -2.67 18.84 -2.95
N PRO A 331 -3.74 19.34 -3.60
CA PRO A 331 -4.62 18.48 -4.38
C PRO A 331 -3.83 17.80 -5.51
N PRO A 332 -4.18 16.56 -5.87
CA PRO A 332 -3.61 15.93 -7.05
C PRO A 332 -3.90 16.83 -8.27
N GLY A 333 -2.86 17.26 -8.99
CA GLY A 333 -3.01 18.04 -10.22
C GLY A 333 -3.83 17.31 -11.29
N GLN A 334 -4.09 17.96 -12.43
CA GLN A 334 -4.80 17.33 -13.55
C GLN A 334 -4.00 16.15 -14.11
N GLY A 335 -4.30 14.94 -13.60
CA GLY A 335 -3.72 13.67 -14.04
C GLY A 335 -2.87 12.99 -12.98
N LEU A 336 -3.18 11.73 -12.70
CA LEU A 336 -2.29 10.83 -11.96
C LEU A 336 -1.23 10.31 -12.91
N ASP A 337 0.06 10.51 -12.59
CA ASP A 337 1.15 9.83 -13.29
C ASP A 337 1.10 8.35 -12.93
N LEU A 338 0.45 7.56 -13.80
CA LEU A 338 0.27 6.12 -13.62
C LEU A 338 1.59 5.36 -13.64
N ASP A 339 2.61 5.84 -14.35
CA ASP A 339 3.92 5.19 -14.37
C ASP A 339 4.65 5.42 -13.04
N ALA A 340 4.64 6.65 -12.51
CA ALA A 340 5.17 6.90 -11.16
C ALA A 340 4.39 6.12 -10.09
N ALA A 341 3.06 6.05 -10.21
CA ALA A 341 2.21 5.31 -9.27
C ALA A 341 2.55 3.81 -9.30
N HIS A 342 2.73 3.24 -10.51
CA HIS A 342 3.15 1.85 -10.67
C HIS A 342 4.52 1.56 -10.06
N VAL A 343 5.49 2.47 -10.26
CA VAL A 343 6.83 2.38 -9.68
C VAL A 343 6.78 2.35 -8.15
N PHE A 344 5.96 3.20 -7.53
CA PHE A 344 5.77 3.16 -6.08
C PHE A 344 4.97 1.94 -5.61
N CYS A 345 4.01 1.44 -6.41
CA CYS A 345 3.30 0.20 -6.10
C CYS A 345 4.26 -1.00 -6.04
N GLN A 346 5.25 -1.06 -6.93
CA GLN A 346 6.31 -2.07 -6.88
C GLN A 346 7.09 -1.98 -5.56
N TRP A 347 7.49 -0.78 -5.15
CA TRP A 347 8.17 -0.58 -3.87
C TRP A 347 7.29 -0.99 -2.67
N GLN A 348 6.02 -0.56 -2.65
CA GLN A 348 5.05 -0.93 -1.61
C GLN A 348 4.88 -2.45 -1.51
N SER A 349 4.85 -3.15 -2.66
CA SER A 349 4.79 -4.61 -2.68
C SER A 349 6.04 -5.26 -2.06
N CYS A 350 7.23 -4.74 -2.37
CA CYS A 350 8.46 -5.18 -1.71
C CYS A 350 8.42 -4.92 -0.20
N LEU A 351 7.94 -3.74 0.22
CA LEU A 351 7.84 -3.38 1.63
C LEU A 351 6.88 -4.31 2.37
N GLN A 352 5.70 -4.54 1.81
CA GLN A 352 4.70 -5.43 2.41
C GLN A 352 5.25 -6.84 2.60
N MET A 353 5.85 -7.42 1.56
CA MET A 353 6.43 -8.78 1.67
C MET A 353 7.67 -8.81 2.58
N GLY A 354 8.47 -7.74 2.59
CA GLY A 354 9.60 -7.59 3.50
C GLY A 354 9.17 -7.51 4.97
N LEU A 355 8.06 -6.83 5.27
CA LEU A 355 7.45 -6.78 6.61
C LEU A 355 6.95 -8.15 7.04
N TYR A 356 6.21 -8.86 6.17
CA TYR A 356 5.73 -10.21 6.48
C TYR A 356 6.88 -11.19 6.72
N LEU A 357 7.96 -11.10 5.92
CA LEU A 357 9.16 -11.90 6.16
C LEU A 357 9.83 -11.53 7.49
N ASN A 358 9.96 -10.23 7.79
CA ASN A 358 10.52 -9.76 9.07
C ASN A 358 9.70 -10.32 10.25
N GLN A 359 8.37 -10.23 10.20
CA GLN A 359 7.47 -10.74 11.22
C GLN A 359 7.55 -12.28 11.37
N LEU A 360 7.57 -13.01 10.25
CA LEU A 360 7.73 -14.46 10.25
C LEU A 360 9.05 -14.90 10.90
N LEU A 361 10.09 -14.09 10.74
CA LEU A 361 11.39 -14.27 11.40
C LEU A 361 11.42 -13.70 12.82
N SER A 362 10.27 -13.44 13.44
CA SER A 362 10.15 -12.87 14.79
C SER A 362 10.87 -11.52 14.93
N SER A 363 10.66 -10.66 13.93
CA SER A 363 11.05 -9.25 13.84
C SER A 363 12.53 -8.96 14.16
N PRO A 364 13.49 -9.52 13.38
CA PRO A 364 14.91 -9.27 13.61
C PRO A 364 15.34 -7.82 13.37
N LEU A 365 14.58 -7.06 12.57
CA LEU A 365 14.69 -5.61 12.47
C LEU A 365 13.44 -4.94 13.07
N PRO A 366 13.58 -3.73 13.64
CA PRO A 366 12.43 -2.95 14.13
C PRO A 366 11.44 -2.67 13.01
N GLU A 367 10.15 -2.76 13.33
CA GLU A 367 9.10 -2.37 12.40
C GLU A 367 9.04 -0.84 12.27
N PRO A 368 8.94 -0.32 11.04
CA PRO A 368 8.81 1.12 10.81
C PRO A 368 7.40 1.61 11.16
N ASP A 369 7.30 2.88 11.54
CA ASP A 369 6.03 3.60 11.64
C ASP A 369 5.46 3.85 10.23
N LEU A 370 4.62 2.94 9.74
CA LEU A 370 4.10 2.98 8.37
C LEU A 370 3.33 4.28 8.04
N PRO A 371 2.42 4.80 8.89
CA PRO A 371 1.75 6.08 8.67
C PRO A 371 2.72 7.24 8.43
N ARG A 372 3.84 7.27 9.14
CA ARG A 372 4.86 8.33 9.00
C ARG A 372 5.97 7.98 7.98
N LEU A 373 6.07 6.74 7.53
CA LEU A 373 7.08 6.29 6.57
C LEU A 373 6.74 6.67 5.13
N TYR A 374 5.47 6.48 4.75
CA TYR A 374 5.06 6.63 3.34
C TYR A 374 3.68 7.26 3.20
N SER A 375 3.59 8.25 2.31
CA SER A 375 2.34 8.82 1.84
C SER A 375 2.39 8.99 0.33
N GLY A 376 1.46 8.34 -0.38
CA GLY A 376 1.35 8.46 -1.84
C GLY A 376 1.22 9.91 -2.31
N ARG A 377 0.42 10.72 -1.60
CA ARG A 377 0.26 12.15 -1.92
C ARG A 377 1.58 12.90 -1.82
N LEU A 378 2.33 12.64 -0.76
CA LEU A 378 3.62 13.28 -0.52
C LEU A 378 4.63 12.91 -1.62
N VAL A 379 4.88 11.61 -1.85
CA VAL A 379 5.90 11.19 -2.80
C VAL A 379 5.56 11.58 -4.25
N HIS A 380 4.28 11.58 -4.63
CA HIS A 380 3.86 12.08 -5.94
C HIS A 380 4.00 13.60 -6.04
N GLY A 381 3.68 14.35 -4.98
CA GLY A 381 3.89 15.80 -4.91
C GLY A 381 5.37 16.16 -5.04
N LEU A 382 6.23 15.47 -4.31
CA LEU A 382 7.69 15.63 -4.36
C LEU A 382 8.24 15.28 -5.74
N CYS A 383 7.81 14.18 -6.36
CA CYS A 383 8.19 13.85 -7.74
C CYS A 383 7.90 15.00 -8.72
N ARG A 384 6.74 15.67 -8.59
CA ARG A 384 6.40 16.81 -9.44
C ARG A 384 7.30 18.01 -9.19
N GLN A 385 7.62 18.32 -7.93
CA GLN A 385 8.51 19.44 -7.59
C GLN A 385 9.94 19.20 -8.07
N LEU A 386 10.46 17.98 -7.89
CA LEU A 386 11.79 17.58 -8.34
C LEU A 386 11.91 17.56 -9.87
N LEU A 387 10.80 17.39 -10.58
CA LEU A 387 10.75 17.45 -12.05
C LEU A 387 10.81 18.88 -12.61
N THR A 388 10.28 19.87 -11.88
CA THR A 388 10.05 21.22 -12.44
C THR A 388 11.15 22.22 -12.14
N ALA A 389 11.83 22.16 -10.98
CA ALA A 389 12.99 23.01 -10.66
C ALA A 389 13.60 22.75 -9.26
N ALA A 390 12.93 22.03 -8.37
CA ALA A 390 13.42 21.85 -7.01
C ALA A 390 14.60 20.85 -6.98
N SER A 391 15.66 21.20 -6.27
CA SER A 391 16.71 20.25 -5.91
C SER A 391 16.46 19.74 -4.49
N VAL A 392 16.95 18.55 -4.17
CA VAL A 392 16.80 17.99 -2.82
C VAL A 392 17.54 18.87 -1.80
N GLU A 393 18.70 19.40 -2.19
CA GLU A 393 19.52 20.31 -1.40
C GLU A 393 18.75 21.61 -1.06
N SER A 394 17.96 22.14 -2.01
CA SER A 394 17.14 23.32 -1.76
C SER A 394 16.02 23.08 -0.74
N LEU A 395 15.47 21.87 -0.69
CA LEU A 395 14.43 21.49 0.28
C LEU A 395 15.02 21.23 1.66
N LEU A 396 16.17 20.55 1.71
CA LEU A 396 16.81 20.14 2.97
C LEU A 396 17.71 21.22 3.59
N GLY A 397 18.05 22.29 2.86
CA GLY A 397 18.98 23.32 3.32
C GLY A 397 18.55 24.04 4.61
N ALA A 398 17.27 23.96 5.00
CA ALA A 398 16.78 24.47 6.27
C ALA A 398 17.13 23.59 7.48
N CYS A 399 17.42 22.29 7.29
CA CYS A 399 17.66 21.31 8.37
C CYS A 399 18.86 20.41 8.06
N PRO A 400 20.06 20.77 8.54
CA PRO A 400 21.29 20.00 8.29
C PRO A 400 21.23 18.55 8.77
N GLU A 401 20.54 18.27 9.88
CA GLU A 401 20.38 16.92 10.42
C GLU A 401 19.56 16.03 9.48
N ALA A 402 18.48 16.59 8.91
CA ALA A 402 17.67 15.90 7.92
C ALA A 402 18.44 15.71 6.61
N GLN A 403 19.27 16.68 6.23
CA GLN A 403 20.18 16.55 5.10
C GLN A 403 21.19 15.41 5.29
N GLN A 404 21.85 15.36 6.45
CA GLN A 404 22.79 14.29 6.76
C GLN A 404 22.12 12.91 6.74
N LEU A 405 20.94 12.79 7.34
CA LEU A 405 20.17 11.55 7.30
C LEU A 405 19.81 11.17 5.86
N TYR A 406 19.28 12.12 5.07
CA TYR A 406 18.97 11.87 3.66
C TYR A 406 20.19 11.37 2.88
N GLU A 407 21.36 11.99 3.06
CA GLU A 407 22.59 11.58 2.39
C GLU A 407 23.01 10.15 2.76
N GLN A 408 22.88 9.76 4.04
CA GLN A 408 23.13 8.39 4.48
C GLN A 408 22.19 7.38 3.79
N LEU A 409 20.89 7.67 3.77
CA LEU A 409 19.88 6.82 3.12
C LEU A 409 20.13 6.72 1.60
N PHE A 410 20.47 7.86 0.97
CA PHE A 410 20.75 7.93 -0.45
C PHE A 410 22.01 7.15 -0.83
N ASN A 411 23.08 7.26 -0.05
CA ASN A 411 24.32 6.52 -0.27
C ASN A 411 24.14 5.01 -0.13
N ALA A 412 23.32 4.57 0.82
CA ALA A 412 22.95 3.16 0.97
C ALA A 412 22.27 2.63 -0.31
N MET A 413 21.27 3.34 -0.82
CA MET A 413 20.58 2.96 -2.06
C MET A 413 21.46 3.06 -3.30
N ARG A 414 22.31 4.09 -3.39
CA ARG A 414 23.23 4.30 -4.51
C ARG A 414 24.16 3.11 -4.73
N SER A 415 24.53 2.42 -3.66
CA SER A 415 25.41 1.24 -3.71
C SER A 415 24.78 0.03 -4.45
N TYR A 416 23.46 0.01 -4.59
CA TYR A 416 22.70 -1.07 -5.26
C TYR A 416 21.98 -0.60 -6.53
N ALA A 417 21.95 0.71 -6.78
CA ALA A 417 21.25 1.29 -7.90
C ALA A 417 22.08 1.16 -9.22
N PRO A 418 21.44 0.87 -10.37
CA PRO A 418 22.12 0.85 -11.66
C PRO A 418 22.81 2.19 -11.94
N ALA A 419 24.05 2.15 -12.45
CA ALA A 419 24.83 3.36 -12.70
C ALA A 419 24.13 4.33 -13.67
N GLU A 420 23.31 3.80 -14.61
CA GLU A 420 22.56 4.60 -15.57
C GLU A 420 21.52 5.53 -14.92
N LEU A 421 21.11 5.23 -13.69
CA LEU A 421 20.13 6.02 -12.94
C LEU A 421 20.69 7.40 -12.55
N PHE A 422 22.02 7.51 -12.42
CA PHE A 422 22.72 8.73 -12.01
C PHE A 422 23.41 9.46 -13.17
N LEU A 423 23.35 8.93 -14.39
CA LEU A 423 23.92 9.60 -15.55
C LEU A 423 23.03 10.78 -15.99
N PRO A 424 23.61 11.95 -16.31
CA PRO A 424 22.88 13.01 -16.99
C PRO A 424 22.32 12.46 -18.31
N LYS A 425 21.10 12.84 -18.70
CA LYS A 425 20.51 12.42 -19.98
C LYS A 425 21.42 12.86 -21.15
N GLY A 426 22.30 11.96 -21.59
CA GLY A 426 23.07 12.12 -22.81
C GLY A 426 22.11 12.08 -24.00
N LYS A 427 22.23 13.05 -24.91
CA LYS A 427 21.54 13.03 -26.21
C LYS A 427 21.84 11.69 -26.88
N SER A 428 20.83 10.82 -26.96
CA SER A 428 20.91 9.56 -27.69
C SER A 428 21.16 9.86 -29.16
N THR A 429 22.40 9.72 -29.61
CA THR A 429 22.70 9.55 -31.03
C THR A 429 22.49 8.08 -31.33
N SER A 430 21.34 7.78 -31.93
CA SER A 430 20.99 6.47 -32.42
C SER A 430 21.96 6.01 -33.51
N LYS A 431 23.01 5.27 -33.17
CA LYS A 431 23.69 4.38 -34.13
C LYS A 431 22.95 3.05 -34.15
N LYS A 432 22.01 2.94 -35.08
CA LYS A 432 21.42 1.66 -35.53
C LYS A 432 22.56 0.72 -35.95
N LYS A 433 22.87 -0.30 -35.16
CA LYS A 433 23.53 -1.51 -35.66
C LYS A 433 22.44 -2.55 -35.89
N LYS A 434 22.15 -2.79 -37.17
CA LYS A 434 21.30 -3.89 -37.63
C LYS A 434 21.94 -5.22 -37.19
N THR A 435 21.21 -6.03 -36.45
CA THR A 435 21.37 -7.49 -36.49
C THR A 435 19.98 -8.07 -36.69
N LYS A 436 19.74 -8.49 -37.93
CA LYS A 436 18.58 -9.27 -38.38
C LYS A 436 18.97 -10.74 -38.16
N GLU A 437 17.96 -11.60 -37.93
CA GLU A 437 18.03 -13.06 -37.75
C GLU A 437 18.46 -13.48 -36.33
N THR A 438 17.62 -14.09 -35.49
CA THR A 438 16.84 -15.30 -35.75
C THR A 438 15.64 -15.36 -34.79
N ARG A 439 14.42 -15.30 -35.32
CA ARG A 439 13.19 -15.60 -34.57
C ARG A 439 12.24 -16.35 -35.49
N GLN A 440 12.58 -17.61 -35.76
CA GLN A 440 11.68 -18.63 -36.34
C GLN A 440 12.37 -20.01 -36.22
N GLN A 441 12.38 -20.57 -35.01
CA GLN A 441 12.51 -22.01 -34.75
C GLN A 441 12.28 -22.24 -33.26
N LEU A 442 11.01 -22.46 -32.90
CA LEU A 442 10.52 -23.17 -31.71
C LEU A 442 8.97 -23.06 -31.70
N VAL A 443 8.36 -23.42 -32.83
CA VAL A 443 6.96 -23.85 -32.93
C VAL A 443 6.94 -24.95 -34.00
N LYS A 444 7.48 -26.10 -33.65
CA LYS A 444 7.25 -27.40 -34.30
C LYS A 444 7.99 -28.45 -33.49
N GLU A 445 7.32 -28.95 -32.47
CA GLU A 445 7.45 -30.32 -31.92
C GLU A 445 6.57 -30.39 -30.67
N GLN A 446 5.28 -30.61 -30.89
CA GLN A 446 4.36 -31.36 -30.01
C GLN A 446 2.96 -31.32 -30.62
N SER A 447 2.78 -32.13 -31.66
CA SER A 447 1.48 -32.62 -32.11
C SER A 447 1.74 -33.93 -32.85
N GLY A 448 2.18 -34.92 -32.09
CA GLY A 448 2.13 -36.33 -32.50
C GLY A 448 0.74 -36.84 -32.17
N ASP A 449 -0.17 -36.77 -33.15
CA ASP A 449 -1.44 -37.48 -33.10
C ASP A 449 -1.16 -38.97 -33.30
N CYS A 450 -1.48 -39.76 -32.27
CA CYS A 450 -1.87 -41.15 -32.44
C CYS A 450 -3.26 -41.17 -33.07
N LEU A 451 -3.45 -41.92 -34.17
CA LEU A 451 -4.64 -42.74 -34.44
C LEU A 451 -4.33 -43.66 -35.64
N GLY A 452 -4.57 -44.95 -35.45
CA GLY A 452 -4.14 -46.03 -36.34
C GLY A 452 -5.10 -46.41 -37.47
N CYS A 453 -4.56 -47.18 -38.40
CA CYS A 453 -5.06 -48.45 -38.95
C CYS A 453 -3.86 -49.17 -39.59
#